data_AF-A0A2K3L1I3-F1
#
_entry.id   AF-A0A2K3L1I3-F1
#
_cell.length_a   1.000
_cell.length_b   1.000
_cell.length_c   1.000
_cell.angle_alpha   90.00
_cell.angle_beta   90.00
_cell.angle_gamma   90.00
#
_symmetry.space_group_name_H-M   'P 1'
#
loop_
_entity.id
_entity.type
_entity.pdbx_description
1 polymer ?
#
loop_
_entity_poly.entity_id
_entity_poly.type
_entity_poly.pdbx_seq_one_letter_code
_entity_poly.pdbx_strand_id
1 'polypeptide(L)' 'MGMLAVEGTYDKMEALLGQKIHPVDILLLLAASEGDLPKIEELLKAGAKYDVKDADGRTALDRASAEVKDFILNFSVQRA' A
#
# COMPACT_ATOMS: atom_id res chain seq x y z
N MET A 1 33.70 2.83 -8.98
CA MET A 1 32.51 2.89 -9.85
C MET A 1 31.29 2.81 -8.95
N GLY A 2 30.78 3.96 -8.52
CA GLY A 2 29.66 4.05 -7.58
C GLY A 2 28.34 3.86 -8.31
N MET A 3 27.50 2.97 -7.80
CA MET A 3 26.12 2.76 -8.27
C MET A 3 25.36 4.10 -8.19
N LEU A 4 24.86 4.57 -9.33
CA LEU A 4 23.83 5.60 -9.40
C LEU A 4 22.52 4.98 -8.92
N ALA A 5 22.33 4.93 -7.59
CA ALA A 5 21.01 4.72 -7.02
C ALA A 5 20.21 5.98 -7.32
N VAL A 6 19.24 5.85 -8.21
CA VAL A 6 18.27 6.88 -8.59
C VAL A 6 17.66 7.46 -7.30
N GLU A 7 17.94 8.75 -7.03
CA GLU A 7 17.68 9.53 -5.79
C GLU A 7 16.19 9.73 -5.42
N GLY A 8 15.31 8.76 -5.68
CA GLY A 8 13.88 8.94 -5.43
C GLY A 8 13.19 7.81 -4.67
N THR A 9 13.71 6.58 -4.76
CA THR A 9 12.99 5.39 -4.27
C THR A 9 13.39 4.97 -2.85
N TYR A 10 14.61 5.29 -2.39
CA TYR A 10 15.07 4.91 -1.05
C TYR A 10 14.59 5.86 0.04
N ASP A 11 14.56 7.18 -0.20
CA ASP A 11 14.07 8.17 0.76
C ASP A 11 12.61 7.95 1.15
N LYS A 12 11.77 7.49 0.21
CA LYS A 12 10.38 7.14 0.54
C LYS A 12 10.32 5.95 1.49
N MET A 13 11.10 4.89 1.26
CA MET A 13 11.09 3.72 2.15
C MET A 13 11.68 4.05 3.54
N GLU A 14 12.76 4.85 3.63
CA GLU A 14 13.32 5.29 4.93
C GLU A 14 12.39 6.25 5.68
N ALA A 15 11.77 7.21 4.99
CA ALA A 15 10.79 8.12 5.60
C ALA A 15 9.52 7.38 6.08
N LEU A 16 9.20 6.25 5.45
CA LEU A 16 8.09 5.38 5.84
C LEU A 16 8.47 4.42 6.98
N LEU A 17 9.74 4.03 7.12
CA LEU A 17 10.24 3.27 8.28
C LEU A 17 10.34 4.14 9.55
N GLY A 18 10.54 5.46 9.40
CA GLY A 18 10.52 6.43 10.50
C GLY A 18 9.10 6.81 10.95
N GLN A 19 8.10 6.64 10.08
CA GLN A 19 6.69 6.78 10.42
C GLN A 19 6.13 5.42 10.84
N LYS A 20 5.17 5.37 11.77
CA LYS A 20 4.57 4.11 12.26
C LYS A 20 3.65 3.43 11.22
N ILE A 21 4.04 3.43 9.95
CA ILE A 21 3.31 2.81 8.85
C ILE A 21 3.86 1.39 8.71
N HIS A 22 2.97 0.39 8.73
CA HIS A 22 3.45 -0.97 8.60
C HIS A 22 3.89 -1.20 7.13
N PRO A 23 4.97 -1.97 6.89
CA PRO A 23 5.40 -2.32 5.54
C PRO A 23 4.28 -2.91 4.69
N VAL A 24 3.36 -3.65 5.34
CA VAL A 24 2.20 -4.26 4.69
C VAL A 24 1.20 -3.24 4.14
N ASP A 25 1.04 -2.07 4.78
CA ASP A 25 0.16 -1.00 4.32
C ASP A 25 0.71 -0.34 3.05
N ILE A 26 2.04 -0.21 2.97
CA ILE A 26 2.75 0.31 1.80
C ILE A 26 2.64 -0.67 0.63
N LEU A 27 2.77 -1.97 0.92
CA LEU A 27 2.55 -3.01 -0.09
C LEU A 27 1.13 -2.96 -0.64
N LEU A 28 0.13 -2.68 0.21
CA LEU A 28 -1.26 -2.53 -0.20
C LEU A 28 -1.46 -1.31 -1.11
N LEU A 29 -0.81 -0.19 -0.82
CA LEU A 29 -0.78 0.99 -1.67
C LEU A 29 -0.25 0.70 -3.08
N LEU A 30 0.84 -0.07 -3.17
CA LEU A 30 1.43 -0.46 -4.44
C LEU A 30 0.54 -1.43 -5.20
N ALA A 31 0.05 -2.48 -4.53
CA ALA A 31 -0.83 -3.48 -5.11
C ALA A 31 -2.15 -2.86 -5.61
N ALA A 32 -2.70 -1.89 -4.86
CA ALA A 32 -3.87 -1.12 -5.25
C ALA A 32 -3.66 -0.33 -6.55
N SER A 33 -2.47 0.28 -6.72
CA SER A 33 -2.12 1.00 -7.94
C SER A 33 -1.88 0.06 -9.14
N GLU A 34 -1.37 -1.15 -8.90
CA GLU A 34 -1.16 -2.18 -9.92
C GLU A 34 -2.47 -2.87 -10.32
N GLY A 35 -3.47 -2.86 -9.44
CA GLY A 35 -4.72 -3.60 -9.61
C GLY A 35 -4.59 -5.10 -9.40
N ASP A 36 -3.57 -5.53 -8.66
CA ASP A 36 -3.29 -6.94 -8.37
C ASP A 36 -4.23 -7.44 -7.24
N LEU A 37 -5.45 -7.83 -7.61
CA LEU A 37 -6.48 -8.29 -6.67
C LEU A 37 -6.02 -9.45 -5.77
N PRO A 38 -5.37 -10.52 -6.28
CA PRO A 38 -4.83 -11.60 -5.43
C PRO A 38 -3.88 -11.09 -4.35
N LYS A 39 -2.98 -10.17 -4.72
CA LYS A 39 -2.01 -9.59 -3.79
C LYS A 39 -2.67 -8.68 -2.76
N ILE A 40 -3.65 -7.89 -3.19
CA ILE A 40 -4.48 -7.05 -2.30
C ILE A 40 -5.21 -7.91 -1.27
N GLU A 41 -5.80 -9.03 -1.70
CA GLU A 41 -6.51 -9.94 -0.81
C GLU A 41 -5.59 -10.49 0.30
N GLU A 42 -4.41 -10.99 -0.07
CA GLU A 42 -3.44 -11.52 0.90
C GLU A 42 -2.94 -10.45 1.87
N LEU A 43 -2.73 -9.22 1.38
CA LEU A 43 -2.32 -8.10 2.22
C LEU A 43 -3.42 -7.69 3.20
N LEU A 44 -4.68 -7.65 2.75
CA LEU A 44 -5.82 -7.37 3.63
C LEU A 44 -6.02 -8.47 4.67
N LYS A 45 -5.83 -9.75 4.31
CA LYS A 45 -5.82 -10.87 5.27
C LYS A 45 -4.70 -10.77 6.29
N ALA A 46 -3.53 -10.26 5.89
CA ALA A 46 -2.41 -9.99 6.78
C ALA A 46 -2.65 -8.80 7.72
N GLY A 47 -3.80 -8.13 7.62
CA GLY A 47 -4.18 -7.00 8.47
C GLY A 47 -3.74 -5.65 7.93
N ALA A 48 -3.42 -5.55 6.63
CA ALA A 48 -3.11 -4.28 6.00
C ALA A 48 -4.27 -3.31 6.08
N LYS A 49 -3.93 -2.05 6.31
CA LYS A 49 -4.86 -0.95 6.42
C LYS A 49 -4.88 -0.13 5.14
N TYR A 50 -6.04 -0.06 4.50
CA TYR A 50 -6.26 0.74 3.30
C TYR A 50 -6.44 2.24 3.58
N ASP A 51 -6.63 2.64 4.84
CA ASP A 51 -6.86 4.03 5.28
C ASP A 51 -5.55 4.79 5.58
N VAL A 52 -4.41 4.11 5.53
CA VAL A 52 -3.10 4.70 5.78
C VAL A 52 -2.68 5.56 4.60
N LYS A 53 -2.20 6.77 4.91
CA LYS A 53 -1.67 7.72 3.93
C LYS A 53 -0.18 7.50 3.75
N ASP A 54 0.25 7.51 2.50
CA ASP A 54 1.67 7.46 2.16
C ASP A 54 2.34 8.84 2.26
N ALA A 55 3.61 8.92 1.85
CA ALA A 55 4.39 10.15 1.83
C ALA A 55 3.79 11.26 0.94
N ASP A 56 2.95 10.91 -0.04
CA ASP A 56 2.25 11.85 -0.92
C ASP A 56 0.85 12.21 -0.37
N GLY A 57 0.51 11.75 0.84
CA GLY A 57 -0.78 11.98 1.50
C GLY A 57 -1.94 11.17 0.92
N ARG A 58 -1.65 10.14 0.11
CA ARG A 58 -2.64 9.31 -0.59
C ARG A 58 -2.81 7.97 0.10
N THR A 59 -4.04 7.47 0.13
CA THR A 59 -4.39 6.14 0.64
C THR A 59 -4.33 5.08 -0.45
N ALA A 60 -4.41 3.80 -0.06
CA ALA A 60 -4.55 2.70 -1.03
C ALA A 60 -5.78 2.89 -1.91
N LEU A 61 -6.88 3.40 -1.33
CA LEU A 61 -8.10 3.74 -2.06
C LEU A 61 -7.89 4.90 -3.03
N ASP A 62 -7.03 5.89 -2.74
CA ASP A 62 -6.78 7.01 -3.66
C ASP A 62 -6.00 6.56 -4.90
N ARG A 63 -5.15 5.54 -4.76
CA ARG A 63 -4.32 4.97 -5.83
C ARG A 63 -5.04 3.88 -6.63
N ALA A 64 -6.04 3.23 -6.03
CA ALA A 64 -6.83 2.17 -6.64
C ALA A 64 -7.71 2.65 -7.81
N SER A 65 -7.94 1.75 -8.76
CA SER A 65 -9.03 1.88 -9.75
C SER A 65 -10.40 1.69 -9.09
N ALA A 66 -11.51 2.05 -9.76
CA ALA A 66 -12.85 1.91 -9.21
C ALA A 66 -13.16 0.47 -8.77
N GLU A 67 -12.84 -0.51 -9.61
CA GLU A 67 -13.02 -1.95 -9.32
C GLU A 67 -12.22 -2.39 -8.09
N VAL A 68 -10.97 -1.94 -7.99
CA VAL A 68 -10.09 -2.27 -6.86
C VAL A 68 -10.57 -1.60 -5.57
N LYS A 69 -11.06 -0.36 -5.65
CA LYS A 69 -11.68 0.30 -4.49
C LYS A 69 -12.89 -0.48 -4.01
N ASP A 70 -13.77 -0.89 -4.92
CA ASP A 70 -14.94 -1.70 -4.57
C ASP A 70 -14.51 -3.04 -3.97
N PHE A 71 -13.45 -3.67 -4.47
CA PHE A 71 -12.92 -4.90 -3.88
C PHE A 71 -12.42 -4.67 -2.45
N ILE A 72 -11.59 -3.65 -2.22
CA ILE A 72 -11.04 -3.32 -0.89
C ILE A 72 -12.16 -2.93 0.10
N LEU A 73 -13.17 -2.17 -0.35
CA LEU A 73 -14.30 -1.75 0.49
C LEU A 73 -15.28 -2.90 0.78
N ASN A 74 -15.50 -3.79 -0.18
CA ASN A 74 -16.30 -5.00 0.01
C ASN A 74 -15.53 -6.11 0.73
N PHE A 75 -14.20 -5.97 0.87
CA PHE A 75 -13.39 -6.86 1.68
C PHE A 75 -13.69 -6.63 3.16
N SER A 76 -14.79 -7.23 3.60
CA SER A 76 -15.11 -7.34 5.00
C SER A 76 -14.17 -8.40 5.57
N VAL A 77 -13.12 -7.96 6.27
CA VAL A 77 -12.36 -8.83 7.15
C VAL A 77 -13.41 -9.43 8.09
N GLN A 78 -13.78 -10.70 7.88
CA GLN A 78 -14.63 -11.38 8.84
C GLN A 78 -13.85 -11.40 10.15
N ARG A 79 -14.16 -10.43 11.01
CA ARG A 79 -13.72 -10.41 12.41
C ARG A 79 -14.52 -11.52 13.07
N ALA A 80 -14.00 -12.74 12.96
CA ALA A 80 -14.39 -13.86 13.81
C ALA A 80 -13.87 -13.61 15.24
#